data_AF-A0A354C2A5-F1
#
_entry.id   AF-A0A354C2A5-F1
#
_cell.length_a   1.000
_cell.length_b   1.000
_cell.length_c   1.000
_cell.angle_alpha   90.00
_cell.angle_beta   90.00
_cell.angle_gamma   90.00
#
_symmetry.space_group_name_H-M   'P 1'
#
loop_
_entity.id
_entity.type
_entity.pdbx_description
1 polymer ?
#
loop_
_entity_poly.entity_id
_entity_poly.type
_entity_poly.pdbx_seq_one_letter_code
_entity_poly.pdbx_strand_id
1 'polypeptide(L)'
;MIPQHCIPVLLILIVSCAHFPQQGMQDVKREIEFRDVIKDPEAFKGEAIIWGGVIIETITRSDDTLIIVRQTELDFQKQPKDLDKSAGRFIIRYRGFLDPALYSRDREVTVEGRIAGKEERFVGEHRVSHPVIDSDSLRLWETWRKSPDYYDPWYEEPYPIWGPYPYYYHHHHHRRPPPRIRK
;
A
#
# COMPACT_ATOMS: atom_id res chain seq x y z
N MET A 1 22.48 -86.81 -10.08
CA MET A 1 23.11 -86.05 -8.98
C MET A 1 24.17 -85.14 -9.59
N ILE A 2 24.09 -83.83 -9.28
CA ILE A 2 24.87 -82.67 -9.81
C ILE A 2 24.50 -82.34 -11.28
N PRO A 3 24.44 -81.07 -11.77
CA PRO A 3 24.81 -79.77 -11.16
C PRO A 3 23.82 -78.58 -11.33
N GLN A 4 24.13 -77.51 -10.59
CA GLN A 4 24.15 -76.09 -11.01
C GLN A 4 22.84 -75.42 -11.45
N HIS A 5 22.41 -74.41 -10.69
CA HIS A 5 22.39 -73.02 -11.17
C HIS A 5 22.48 -72.05 -9.98
N CYS A 6 23.68 -71.50 -9.80
CA CYS A 6 23.94 -70.28 -9.06
C CYS A 6 23.36 -69.10 -9.83
N ILE A 7 22.33 -68.40 -9.33
CA ILE A 7 21.88 -67.11 -9.87
C ILE A 7 21.43 -66.22 -8.68
N PRO A 8 21.80 -64.93 -8.67
CA PRO A 8 22.59 -64.35 -7.60
C PRO A 8 21.79 -63.51 -6.59
N VAL A 9 22.43 -63.27 -5.45
CA VAL A 9 22.21 -62.16 -4.54
C VAL A 9 22.28 -60.86 -5.35
N LEU A 10 21.13 -60.26 -5.65
CA LEU A 10 21.04 -58.89 -6.17
C LEU A 10 20.48 -58.00 -5.07
N LEU A 11 21.39 -57.58 -4.21
CA LEU A 11 21.17 -56.61 -3.14
C LEU A 11 21.11 -55.22 -3.80
N ILE A 12 19.93 -54.80 -4.24
CA ILE A 12 19.70 -53.46 -4.79
C ILE A 12 19.70 -52.47 -3.62
N LEU A 13 20.88 -51.96 -3.29
CA LEU A 13 21.05 -50.74 -2.53
C LEU A 13 20.61 -49.58 -3.41
N ILE A 14 19.36 -49.15 -3.27
CA ILE A 14 18.91 -47.86 -3.78
C ILE A 14 19.56 -46.76 -2.94
N VAL A 15 20.77 -46.37 -3.34
CA VAL A 15 21.40 -45.12 -2.90
C VAL A 15 20.72 -43.99 -3.68
N SER A 16 19.61 -43.51 -3.14
CA SER A 16 19.01 -42.25 -3.58
C SER A 16 19.88 -41.10 -3.05
N CYS A 17 20.88 -40.70 -3.82
CA CYS A 17 21.44 -39.36 -3.69
C CYS A 17 20.41 -38.40 -4.32
N ALA A 18 19.52 -37.86 -3.50
CA ALA A 18 18.79 -36.66 -3.88
C ALA A 18 19.83 -35.52 -3.98
N HIS A 19 20.40 -35.37 -5.17
CA HIS A 19 21.18 -34.21 -5.57
C HIS A 19 20.21 -33.03 -5.55
N PHE A 20 20.15 -32.31 -4.43
CA PHE A 20 19.47 -31.03 -4.34
C PHE A 20 20.38 -30.03 -5.07
N PRO A 21 20.02 -29.52 -6.26
CA PRO A 21 20.80 -28.44 -6.84
C PRO A 21 20.62 -27.23 -5.91
N GLN A 22 21.69 -26.87 -5.19
CA GLN A 22 21.82 -25.55 -4.57
C GLN A 22 22.03 -24.50 -5.68
N GLN A 23 21.09 -24.41 -6.62
CA GLN A 23 21.03 -23.30 -7.56
C GLN A 23 19.98 -22.33 -7.04
N GLY A 24 20.47 -21.23 -6.44
CA GLY A 24 19.61 -20.12 -6.04
C GLY A 24 19.97 -19.42 -4.73
N MET A 25 21.09 -19.74 -4.06
CA MET A 25 21.64 -18.83 -3.04
C MET A 25 22.33 -17.65 -3.73
N GLN A 26 21.57 -16.79 -4.41
CA GLN A 26 21.95 -15.40 -4.68
C GLN A 26 20.89 -14.51 -5.33
N ASP A 27 19.60 -14.85 -5.28
CA ASP A 27 18.58 -13.80 -5.43
C ASP A 27 18.40 -13.09 -4.08
N VAL A 28 19.49 -12.48 -3.61
CA VAL A 28 19.38 -11.33 -2.71
C VAL A 28 18.76 -10.26 -3.60
N LYS A 29 17.43 -10.31 -3.75
CA LYS A 29 16.62 -9.29 -4.38
C LYS A 29 16.98 -8.01 -3.63
N ARG A 30 17.93 -7.24 -4.17
CA ARG A 30 18.38 -5.98 -3.57
C ARG A 30 17.11 -5.19 -3.35
N GLU A 31 16.81 -4.90 -2.10
CA GLU A 31 15.65 -4.07 -1.78
C GLU A 31 15.93 -2.70 -2.43
N ILE A 32 15.17 -2.39 -3.48
CA ILE A 32 15.37 -1.15 -4.23
C ILE A 32 14.88 -0.02 -3.34
N GLU A 33 15.84 0.75 -2.85
CA GLU A 33 15.59 1.90 -1.99
C GLU A 33 14.87 3.00 -2.77
N PHE A 34 13.76 3.50 -2.21
CA PHE A 34 12.97 4.57 -2.81
C PHE A 34 13.81 5.82 -3.14
N ARG A 35 14.78 6.13 -2.26
CA ARG A 35 15.67 7.29 -2.40
C ARG A 35 16.62 7.22 -3.58
N ASP A 36 16.88 6.04 -4.11
CA ASP A 36 17.72 5.88 -5.29
C ASP A 36 16.88 5.97 -6.56
N VAL A 37 15.68 5.40 -6.55
CA VAL A 37 14.75 5.51 -7.68
C VAL A 37 14.32 6.96 -7.91
N ILE A 38 14.07 7.75 -6.86
CA ILE A 38 13.63 9.15 -7.04
C ILE A 38 14.69 10.02 -7.73
N LYS A 39 15.99 9.68 -7.61
CA LYS A 39 17.09 10.40 -8.25
C LYS A 39 17.14 10.12 -9.76
N ASP A 40 16.92 8.86 -10.15
CA ASP A 40 16.90 8.44 -11.54
C ASP A 40 15.89 7.32 -11.79
N PRO A 41 14.58 7.64 -11.96
CA PRO A 41 13.55 6.62 -12.16
C PRO A 41 13.74 5.78 -13.43
N GLU A 42 14.45 6.33 -14.42
CA GLU A 42 14.66 5.68 -15.70
C GLU A 42 15.65 4.52 -15.59
N ALA A 43 16.66 4.63 -14.72
CA ALA A 43 17.63 3.57 -14.47
C ALA A 43 17.02 2.30 -13.84
N PHE A 44 15.85 2.41 -13.22
CA PHE A 44 15.17 1.30 -12.54
C PHE A 44 13.93 0.79 -13.30
N LYS A 45 13.74 1.18 -14.56
CA LYS A 45 12.60 0.73 -15.37
C LYS A 45 12.49 -0.80 -15.43
N GLY A 46 11.27 -1.31 -15.23
CA GLY A 46 10.93 -2.73 -15.27
C GLY A 46 11.14 -3.47 -13.94
N GLU A 47 11.89 -2.86 -13.00
CA GLU A 47 12.15 -3.44 -11.69
C GLU A 47 10.87 -3.54 -10.86
N ALA A 48 10.74 -4.65 -10.14
CA ALA A 48 9.57 -4.94 -9.30
C ALA A 48 9.75 -4.37 -7.89
N ILE A 49 8.75 -3.65 -7.39
CA ILE A 49 8.77 -3.00 -6.08
C ILE A 49 7.48 -3.25 -5.28
N ILE A 50 7.56 -3.01 -3.98
CA ILE A 50 6.39 -2.88 -3.10
C ILE A 50 6.56 -1.58 -2.34
N TRP A 51 5.74 -0.58 -2.65
CA TRP A 51 5.77 0.72 -1.99
C TRP A 51 4.39 1.09 -1.50
N GLY A 52 4.33 2.03 -0.57
CA GLY A 52 3.06 2.57 -0.14
C GLY A 52 3.21 3.93 0.50
N GLY A 53 2.08 4.43 0.98
CA GLY A 53 2.01 5.70 1.66
C GLY A 53 0.60 6.25 1.65
N VAL A 54 0.51 7.58 1.69
CA VAL A 54 -0.75 8.29 1.82
C VAL A 54 -1.13 8.96 0.51
N ILE A 55 -2.38 8.78 0.07
CA ILE A 55 -2.91 9.37 -1.15
C ILE A 55 -2.99 10.90 -0.99
N ILE A 56 -2.37 11.62 -1.91
CA ILE A 56 -2.46 13.08 -2.02
C ILE A 56 -3.62 13.48 -2.94
N GLU A 57 -3.74 12.77 -4.05
CA GLU A 57 -4.66 13.06 -5.13
C GLU A 57 -4.87 11.81 -6.01
N THR A 58 -6.08 11.69 -6.55
CA THR A 58 -6.43 10.66 -7.54
C THR A 58 -7.02 11.34 -8.77
N ILE A 59 -6.48 11.02 -9.95
CA ILE A 59 -6.85 11.60 -11.23
C ILE A 59 -7.27 10.47 -12.16
N THR A 60 -8.55 10.45 -12.52
CA THR A 60 -9.08 9.53 -13.53
C THR A 60 -8.86 10.10 -14.92
N ARG A 61 -8.26 9.31 -15.81
CA ARG A 61 -8.12 9.61 -17.24
C ARG A 61 -8.98 8.62 -18.03
N SER A 62 -8.95 8.74 -19.35
CA SER A 62 -9.72 7.87 -20.25
C SER A 62 -9.33 6.39 -20.13
N ASP A 63 -8.04 6.10 -19.98
CA ASP A 63 -7.50 4.73 -20.06
C ASP A 63 -6.91 4.23 -18.73
N ASP A 64 -6.60 5.14 -17.81
CA ASP A 64 -5.96 4.83 -16.53
C ASP A 64 -6.44 5.74 -15.40
N THR A 65 -6.15 5.31 -14.18
CA THR A 65 -6.30 6.12 -12.98
C THR A 65 -4.95 6.31 -12.34
N LEU A 66 -4.59 7.56 -12.08
CA LEU A 66 -3.33 7.93 -11.48
C LEU A 66 -3.53 8.34 -10.03
N ILE A 67 -2.79 7.70 -9.13
CA ILE A 67 -2.83 8.00 -7.71
C ILE A 67 -1.49 8.58 -7.33
N ILE A 68 -1.48 9.84 -6.91
CA ILE A 68 -0.30 10.53 -6.44
C ILE A 68 -0.16 10.21 -4.95
N VAL A 69 0.94 9.57 -4.58
CA VAL A 69 1.16 9.07 -3.22
C VAL A 69 2.37 9.75 -2.59
N ARG A 70 2.20 10.24 -1.36
CA ARG A 70 3.31 10.59 -0.48
C ARG A 70 3.86 9.29 0.07
N GLN A 71 5.08 8.92 -0.32
CA GLN A 71 5.69 7.67 0.13
C GLN A 71 5.91 7.70 1.65
N THR A 72 5.69 6.55 2.28
CA THR A 72 6.02 6.29 3.69
C THR A 72 6.72 4.95 3.81
N GLU A 73 7.37 4.71 4.95
CA GLU A 73 7.80 3.36 5.28
C GLU A 73 6.60 2.42 5.41
N LEU A 74 6.86 1.14 5.27
CA LEU A 74 5.87 0.09 5.44
C LEU A 74 6.18 -0.72 6.70
N ASP A 75 5.15 -1.19 7.39
CA ASP A 75 5.28 -2.16 8.47
C ASP A 75 5.46 -3.60 7.92
N PHE A 76 5.49 -4.59 8.82
CA PHE A 76 5.63 -6.00 8.46
C PHE A 76 4.43 -6.53 7.65
N GLN A 77 3.26 -5.89 7.72
CA GLN A 77 2.05 -6.21 6.95
C GLN A 77 1.96 -5.45 5.62
N LYS A 78 3.01 -4.68 5.30
CA LYS A 78 3.04 -3.76 4.16
C LYS A 78 2.05 -2.59 4.28
N GLN A 79 1.61 -2.26 5.49
CA GLN A 79 0.80 -1.07 5.77
C GLN A 79 1.69 0.17 5.90
N PRO A 80 1.30 1.32 5.34
CA PRO A 80 1.95 2.59 5.61
C PRO A 80 2.10 2.86 7.12
N LYS A 81 3.32 3.16 7.56
CA LYS A 81 3.65 3.61 8.92
C LYS A 81 4.43 4.91 8.88
N ASP A 82 4.63 5.53 10.04
CA ASP A 82 5.40 6.78 10.16
C ASP A 82 4.90 7.86 9.19
N LEU A 83 3.58 8.06 9.14
CA LEU A 83 2.89 8.81 8.06
C LEU A 83 3.38 10.25 7.86
N ASP A 84 4.01 10.84 8.87
CA ASP A 84 4.59 12.19 8.84
C ASP A 84 5.99 12.25 8.20
N LYS A 85 6.66 11.10 8.04
CA LYS A 85 7.96 10.97 7.38
C LYS A 85 7.75 10.55 5.94
N SER A 86 8.34 11.28 5.01
CA SER A 86 8.30 10.94 3.60
C SER A 86 9.62 11.18 2.91
N ALA A 87 10.05 10.23 2.08
CA ALA A 87 11.21 10.40 1.22
C ALA A 87 10.86 11.06 -0.13
N GLY A 88 9.57 11.29 -0.43
CA GLY A 88 9.14 11.92 -1.67
C GLY A 88 7.76 11.47 -2.14
N ARG A 89 7.48 11.70 -3.43
CA ARG A 89 6.21 11.33 -4.07
C ARG A 89 6.45 10.44 -5.27
N PHE A 90 5.56 9.49 -5.47
CA PHE A 90 5.48 8.67 -6.67
C PHE A 90 4.03 8.61 -7.16
N ILE A 91 3.87 8.12 -8.38
CA ILE A 91 2.59 7.99 -9.05
C ILE A 91 2.32 6.51 -9.25
N ILE A 92 1.18 6.03 -8.79
CA ILE A 92 0.67 4.72 -9.14
C ILE A 92 -0.20 4.89 -10.38
N ARG A 93 0.09 4.14 -11.43
CA ARG A 93 -0.75 4.04 -12.62
C ARG A 93 -1.49 2.71 -12.58
N TYR A 94 -2.80 2.80 -12.39
CA TYR A 94 -3.72 1.67 -12.49
C TYR A 94 -4.40 1.70 -13.85
N ARG A 95 -4.32 0.60 -14.62
CA ARG A 95 -5.00 0.52 -15.91
C ARG A 95 -6.51 0.35 -15.69
N GLY A 96 -7.29 1.30 -16.18
CA GLY A 96 -8.74 1.36 -15.97
C GLY A 96 -9.16 2.36 -14.88
N PHE A 97 -10.39 2.16 -14.40
CA PHE A 97 -11.08 3.11 -13.53
C PHE A 97 -10.98 2.71 -12.05
N LEU A 98 -10.56 3.66 -11.20
CA LEU A 98 -10.75 3.62 -9.77
C LEU A 98 -11.58 4.84 -9.33
N ASP A 99 -12.55 4.61 -8.44
CA ASP A 99 -13.42 5.67 -7.92
C ASP A 99 -12.62 6.63 -7.01
N PRO A 100 -12.47 7.93 -7.37
CA PRO A 100 -11.76 8.90 -6.54
C PRO A 100 -12.42 9.14 -5.16
N ALA A 101 -13.69 8.78 -4.99
CA ALA A 101 -14.36 8.84 -3.69
C ALA A 101 -13.88 7.73 -2.74
N LEU A 102 -13.45 6.58 -3.27
CA LEU A 102 -12.87 5.49 -2.50
C LEU A 102 -11.36 5.69 -2.31
N TYR A 103 -10.66 5.98 -3.40
CA TYR A 103 -9.23 6.31 -3.43
C TYR A 103 -9.04 7.81 -3.17
N SER A 104 -9.65 8.29 -2.08
CA SER A 104 -9.64 9.71 -1.73
C SER A 104 -8.32 10.10 -1.07
N ARG A 105 -8.08 11.42 -0.98
CA ARG A 105 -7.00 11.99 -0.19
C ARG A 105 -7.00 11.44 1.25
N ASP A 106 -5.80 11.35 1.82
CA ASP A 106 -5.50 10.92 3.20
C ASP A 106 -5.77 9.44 3.49
N ARG A 107 -6.14 8.65 2.46
CA ARG A 107 -6.21 7.19 2.56
C ARG A 107 -4.82 6.59 2.41
N GLU A 108 -4.60 5.48 3.13
CA GLU A 108 -3.39 4.68 3.03
C GLU A 108 -3.51 3.68 1.88
N VAL A 109 -2.43 3.54 1.11
CA VAL A 109 -2.37 2.65 -0.05
C VAL A 109 -1.01 1.97 -0.14
N THR A 110 -1.02 0.71 -0.58
CA THR A 110 0.17 -0.07 -0.92
C THR A 110 0.03 -0.60 -2.33
N VAL A 111 1.09 -0.49 -3.12
CA VAL A 111 1.18 -1.02 -4.49
C VAL A 111 2.27 -2.07 -4.57
N GLU A 112 1.96 -3.15 -5.27
CA GLU A 112 2.96 -4.05 -5.84
C GLU A 112 2.93 -3.82 -7.36
N GLY A 113 4.10 -3.65 -7.96
CA GLY A 113 4.15 -3.31 -9.36
C GLY A 113 5.56 -3.08 -9.87
N ARG A 114 5.65 -2.41 -11.02
CA ARG A 114 6.92 -2.18 -11.71
C ARG A 114 7.16 -0.72 -12.00
N ILE A 115 8.40 -0.29 -11.88
CA ILE A 115 8.78 1.08 -12.23
C ILE A 115 8.66 1.24 -13.75
N ALA A 116 7.79 2.15 -14.18
CA ALA A 116 7.51 2.44 -15.58
C ALA A 116 8.30 3.64 -16.12
N GLY A 117 9.05 4.33 -15.27
CA GLY A 117 9.82 5.53 -15.59
C GLY A 117 9.38 6.72 -14.74
N LYS A 118 9.22 7.88 -15.38
CA LYS A 118 8.79 9.12 -14.72
C LYS A 118 7.67 9.85 -15.45
N GLU A 119 6.94 10.66 -14.71
CA GLU A 119 6.03 11.67 -15.25
C GLU A 119 6.32 13.02 -14.60
N GLU A 120 6.43 14.07 -15.42
CA GLU A 120 6.61 15.44 -14.95
C GLU A 120 5.27 16.04 -14.55
N ARG A 121 5.23 16.68 -13.38
CA ARG A 121 4.06 17.43 -12.92
C ARG A 121 4.46 18.75 -12.30
N PHE A 122 3.53 19.69 -12.38
CA PHE A 122 3.69 20.97 -11.70
C PHE A 122 3.37 20.83 -10.22
N VAL A 123 4.27 21.31 -9.38
CA VAL A 123 4.05 21.54 -7.95
C VAL A 123 4.27 23.03 -7.72
N GLY A 124 3.17 23.78 -7.61
CA GLY A 124 3.21 25.24 -7.72
C GLY A 124 3.69 25.63 -9.13
N GLU A 125 4.77 26.39 -9.20
CA GLU A 125 5.36 26.87 -10.47
C GLU A 125 6.49 25.96 -10.99
N HIS A 126 6.89 24.95 -10.23
CA HIS A 126 8.02 24.09 -10.58
C HIS A 126 7.57 22.79 -11.22
N ARG A 127 8.25 22.37 -12.30
CA ARG A 127 8.13 21.01 -12.82
C ARG A 127 8.97 20.06 -11.98
N VAL A 128 8.32 19.03 -11.44
CA VAL A 128 8.93 17.98 -10.64
C VAL A 128 8.67 16.65 -11.32
N SER A 129 9.73 15.85 -11.46
CA SER A 129 9.65 14.50 -11.99
C SER A 129 9.31 13.52 -10.87
N HIS A 130 8.28 12.71 -11.06
CA HIS A 130 7.89 11.66 -10.12
C HIS A 130 8.05 10.28 -10.75
N PRO A 131 8.59 9.28 -10.02
CA PRO A 131 8.57 7.90 -10.47
C PRO A 131 7.12 7.45 -10.72
N VAL A 132 6.91 6.71 -11.81
CA VAL A 132 5.63 6.09 -12.14
C VAL A 132 5.73 4.59 -11.93
N ILE A 133 4.78 4.03 -11.22
CA ILE A 133 4.66 2.59 -10.95
C ILE A 133 3.45 2.07 -11.70
N ASP A 134 3.65 1.16 -12.64
CA ASP A 134 2.55 0.37 -13.19
C ASP A 134 2.12 -0.65 -12.14
N SER A 135 0.86 -0.56 -11.73
CA SER A 135 0.30 -1.40 -10.68
C SER A 135 -0.03 -2.79 -11.22
N ASP A 136 0.54 -3.81 -10.59
CA ASP A 136 0.14 -5.21 -10.75
C ASP A 136 -0.93 -5.58 -9.69
N SER A 137 -0.76 -5.06 -8.46
CA SER A 137 -1.70 -5.20 -7.36
C SER A 137 -1.77 -3.90 -6.55
N LEU A 138 -2.95 -3.57 -6.03
CA LEU A 138 -3.20 -2.35 -5.27
C LEU A 138 -4.08 -2.65 -4.06
N ARG A 139 -3.60 -2.28 -2.87
CA ARG A 139 -4.31 -2.44 -1.60
C ARG A 139 -4.64 -1.06 -1.02
N LEU A 140 -5.94 -0.81 -0.85
CA LEU A 140 -6.46 0.35 -0.12
C LEU A 140 -6.75 -0.08 1.32
N TRP A 141 -6.18 0.60 2.31
CA TRP A 141 -6.37 0.27 3.71
C TRP A 141 -7.64 0.92 4.29
N GLU A 142 -8.23 0.25 5.27
CA GLU A 142 -9.40 0.75 5.98
C GLU A 142 -9.01 1.98 6.80
N THR A 143 -9.88 2.99 6.81
CA THR A 143 -9.69 4.09 7.76
C THR A 143 -10.00 3.55 9.14
N TRP A 144 -9.06 3.61 10.08
CA TRP A 144 -9.39 3.44 11.49
C TRP A 144 -10.32 4.59 11.87
N ARG A 145 -11.64 4.37 11.80
CA ARG A 145 -12.56 5.19 12.58
C ARG A 145 -12.10 4.96 14.01
N LYS A 146 -11.59 5.99 14.68
CA LYS A 146 -11.61 6.00 16.14
C LYS A 146 -13.03 5.60 16.50
N SER A 147 -13.20 4.38 17.02
CA SER A 147 -14.45 4.04 17.68
C SER A 147 -14.74 5.19 18.63
N PRO A 148 -15.98 5.69 18.73
CA PRO A 148 -16.33 6.59 19.82
C PRO A 148 -15.73 5.99 21.07
N ASP A 149 -14.93 6.77 21.79
CA ASP A 149 -14.18 6.33 22.95
C ASP A 149 -15.08 5.38 23.73
N TYR A 150 -14.66 4.12 23.84
CA TYR A 150 -15.43 3.10 24.53
C TYR A 150 -15.57 3.60 25.98
N TYR A 151 -16.73 4.18 26.27
CA TYR A 151 -17.06 4.68 27.59
C TYR A 151 -17.12 3.46 28.49
N ASP A 152 -16.09 3.26 29.31
CA ASP A 152 -16.07 2.23 30.33
C ASP A 152 -17.14 2.60 31.38
N PRO A 153 -18.26 1.86 31.48
CA PRO A 153 -19.33 2.18 32.42
C PRO A 153 -18.92 2.05 33.89
N TRP A 154 -17.71 1.55 34.17
CA TRP A 154 -17.20 1.26 35.51
C TRP A 154 -16.16 2.26 36.00
N TYR A 155 -15.86 3.31 35.22
CA TYR A 155 -15.06 4.43 35.70
C TYR A 155 -15.97 5.46 36.39
N GLU A 156 -16.30 5.21 37.66
CA GLU A 156 -16.97 6.18 38.53
C GLU A 156 -15.98 7.32 38.86
N GLU A 157 -16.05 8.43 38.11
CA GLU A 157 -15.34 9.65 38.50
C GLU A 157 -15.95 10.22 39.81
N PRO A 158 -15.13 10.58 40.81
CA PRO A 158 -15.63 11.18 42.04
C PRO A 158 -16.07 12.62 41.77
N TYR A 159 -17.38 12.84 41.76
CA TYR A 159 -18.01 14.16 41.62
C TYR A 159 -17.49 15.20 42.62
N PRO A 160 -17.16 16.42 42.17
CA PRO A 160 -17.29 17.62 42.98
C PRO A 160 -18.62 18.31 42.65
N ILE A 161 -19.53 18.25 43.63
CA ILE A 161 -20.74 19.07 43.77
C ILE A 161 -20.39 20.56 43.60
N TRP A 162 -21.05 21.31 42.69
CA TRP A 162 -21.51 22.72 42.86
C TRP A 162 -22.18 23.29 41.58
N GLY A 163 -23.52 23.48 41.63
CA GLY A 163 -24.22 24.64 41.02
C GLY A 163 -24.93 24.49 39.65
N PRO A 164 -25.99 25.29 39.36
CA PRO A 164 -27.18 24.83 38.63
C PRO A 164 -27.44 25.47 37.25
N TYR A 165 -28.22 24.73 36.45
CA TYR A 165 -29.17 25.13 35.39
C TYR A 165 -28.96 24.58 33.96
N PRO A 166 -30.08 24.19 33.29
CA PRO A 166 -30.11 23.27 32.16
C PRO A 166 -30.12 24.01 30.83
N TYR A 167 -29.47 23.47 29.80
CA TYR A 167 -29.69 23.93 28.44
C TYR A 167 -29.83 22.77 27.45
N TYR A 168 -31.09 22.59 27.07
CA TYR A 168 -31.65 22.04 25.85
C TYR A 168 -30.67 21.72 24.70
N TYR A 169 -30.75 20.46 24.27
CA TYR A 169 -30.33 19.99 22.94
C TYR A 169 -30.78 20.96 21.84
N HIS A 170 -29.82 21.57 21.15
CA HIS A 170 -30.04 22.19 19.84
C HIS A 170 -29.63 21.21 18.74
N HIS A 171 -30.62 20.53 18.16
CA HIS A 171 -30.45 19.88 16.86
C HIS A 171 -30.32 20.97 15.78
N HIS A 172 -29.11 21.25 15.32
CA HIS A 172 -28.90 22.01 14.10
C HIS A 172 -29.12 21.12 12.87
N HIS A 173 -30.33 21.14 12.34
CA HIS A 173 -30.58 20.73 10.95
C HIS A 173 -30.03 21.80 10.01
N HIS A 174 -28.88 21.55 9.40
CA HIS A 174 -28.42 22.34 8.26
C HIS A 174 -29.35 22.11 7.06
N ARG A 175 -30.29 23.05 6.84
CA ARG A 175 -31.01 23.17 5.58
C ARG A 175 -30.04 23.69 4.52
N ARG A 176 -29.78 22.90 3.48
CA ARG A 176 -29.08 23.35 2.26
C ARG A 176 -29.94 24.40 1.53
N PRO A 177 -29.39 25.52 1.04
CA PRO A 177 -30.15 26.44 0.22
C PRO A 177 -30.40 25.84 -1.18
N PRO A 178 -31.55 26.12 -1.82
CA PRO A 178 -31.83 25.62 -3.16
C PRO A 178 -30.97 26.33 -4.23
N PRO A 179 -30.70 25.67 -5.37
CA PRO A 179 -29.87 26.23 -6.44
C PRO A 179 -30.58 27.40 -7.15
N ARG A 180 -29.85 28.50 -7.38
CA ARG A 180 -30.32 29.62 -8.21
C ARG A 180 -30.28 29.21 -9.68
N ILE A 181 -31.45 29.10 -10.30
CA ILE A 181 -31.58 29.01 -11.75
C ILE A 181 -31.29 30.41 -12.33
N ARG A 182 -30.23 30.53 -13.15
CA ARG A 182 -29.96 31.75 -13.92
C ARG A 182 -30.84 31.77 -15.17
N LYS A 183 -31.53 32.89 -15.40
CA LYS A 183 -32.11 33.25 -16.70
C LYS A 183 -31.05 33.97 -17.53
#